data_AF-A0A2N5K5L3-F1
#
_entry.id   AF-A0A2N5K5L3-F1
#
_cell.length_a   1.000
_cell.length_b   1.000
_cell.length_c   1.000
_cell.angle_alpha   90.00
_cell.angle_beta   90.00
_cell.angle_gamma   90.00
#
_symmetry.space_group_name_H-M   'P 1'
#
loop_
_entity.id
_entity.type
_entity.pdbx_description
1 polymer ?
#
loop_
_entity_poly.entity_id
_entity_poly.type
_entity_poly.pdbx_seq_one_letter_code
_entity_poly.pdbx_strand_id
1 'polypeptide(L)'
;MDETIQKVKAFHGHLCPGLTIGVRVAEIALREIGPHAADEEVVAIVETDMCAVDAIHVLTGCTFGKCNLIHRDYGKNAFTFFRHSDGRALRIITRPTACRLTAKNGKPSLQKSA
;
A
#
# COMPACT_ATOMS: atom_id res chain seq x y z
N MET A 1 14.31 12.42 8.80
CA MET A 1 13.74 11.67 7.66
C MET A 1 13.14 10.40 8.26
N ASP A 2 11.86 10.12 8.05
CA ASP A 2 11.16 9.02 8.71
C ASP A 2 11.86 7.68 8.45
N GLU A 3 12.16 6.94 9.51
CA GLU A 3 12.89 5.65 9.49
C GLU A 3 12.26 4.64 8.52
N THR A 4 10.92 4.65 8.45
CA THR A 4 10.08 3.89 7.53
C THR A 4 10.46 4.10 6.06
N ILE A 5 10.64 5.36 5.64
CA ILE A 5 10.95 5.69 4.24
C ILE A 5 12.36 5.22 3.89
N GLN A 6 13.30 5.29 4.83
CA GLN A 6 14.67 4.80 4.59
C GLN A 6 14.71 3.28 4.44
N LYS A 7 13.95 2.54 5.25
CA LYS A 7 13.84 1.07 5.11
C LYS A 7 13.27 0.68 3.74
N VAL A 8 12.18 1.32 3.34
CA VAL A 8 11.53 1.05 2.04
C VAL A 8 12.42 1.46 0.87
N LYS A 9 13.13 2.60 0.97
CA LYS A 9 14.11 3.03 -0.03
C LYS A 9 15.28 2.05 -0.13
N ALA A 10 15.79 1.53 0.98
CA ALA A 10 16.88 0.56 0.97
C ALA A 10 16.49 -0.74 0.26
N PHE A 11 15.23 -1.17 0.42
CA PHE A 11 14.69 -2.34 -0.29
C PHE A 11 14.43 -2.07 -1.78
N HIS A 12 13.80 -0.95 -2.12
CA HIS A 12 13.45 -0.60 -3.51
C HIS A 12 14.63 -0.02 -4.33
N GLY A 13 15.69 0.44 -3.67
CA GLY A 13 16.89 1.03 -4.26
C GLY A 13 16.81 2.53 -4.55
N HIS A 14 15.61 3.10 -4.70
CA HIS A 14 15.45 4.54 -4.94
C HIS A 14 14.15 5.07 -4.33
N LEU A 15 13.94 6.38 -4.38
CA LEU A 15 12.69 7.01 -3.95
C LEU A 15 11.93 7.49 -5.19
N CYS A 16 10.70 7.01 -5.37
CA CYS A 16 9.80 7.44 -6.44
C CYS A 16 8.41 7.80 -5.89
N PRO A 17 7.57 8.52 -6.67
CA PRO A 17 6.21 8.85 -6.24
C PRO A 17 5.37 7.60 -5.94
N GLY A 18 5.51 6.54 -6.75
CA GLY A 18 4.83 5.27 -6.54
C GLY A 18 5.17 4.62 -5.20
N LEU A 19 6.45 4.65 -4.82
CA LEU A 19 6.90 4.16 -3.52
C LEU A 19 6.29 4.95 -2.36
N THR A 20 6.23 6.28 -2.51
CA THR A 20 5.64 7.17 -1.49
C THR A 20 4.15 6.92 -1.31
N ILE A 21 3.43 6.66 -2.41
CA ILE A 21 2.02 6.22 -2.38
C ILE A 21 1.90 4.90 -1.61
N GLY A 22 2.75 3.92 -1.91
CA GLY A 22 2.78 2.64 -1.23
C GLY A 22 3.01 2.77 0.28
N VAL A 23 3.91 3.65 0.71
CA VAL A 23 4.13 3.94 2.15
C VAL A 23 2.84 4.44 2.80
N ARG A 24 2.12 5.37 2.17
CA ARG A 24 0.84 5.88 2.69
C ARG A 24 -0.24 4.80 2.74
N VAL A 25 -0.32 3.96 1.71
CA VAL A 25 -1.26 2.82 1.68
C VAL A 25 -0.97 1.86 2.83
N ALA A 26 0.30 1.51 3.05
CA ALA A 26 0.70 0.63 4.14
C ALA A 26 0.45 1.23 5.52
N GLU A 27 0.72 2.53 5.72
CA GLU A 27 0.39 3.23 6.97
C GLU A 27 -1.11 3.18 7.30
N ILE A 28 -1.98 3.36 6.29
CA ILE A 28 -3.42 3.26 6.46
C ILE A 28 -3.81 1.81 6.78
N ALA A 29 -3.26 0.83 6.07
CA ALA A 29 -3.53 -0.58 6.32
C ALA A 29 -3.15 -1.00 7.75
N LEU A 30 -1.97 -0.58 8.21
CA LEU A 30 -1.48 -0.86 9.57
C LEU A 30 -2.35 -0.20 10.65
N ARG A 31 -2.94 0.96 10.35
CA ARG A 31 -3.83 1.67 11.28
C ARG A 31 -5.20 1.00 11.39
N GLU A 32 -5.79 0.64 10.26
CA GLU A 32 -7.20 0.21 10.20
C GLU A 32 -7.36 -1.31 10.40
N ILE A 33 -6.48 -2.10 9.77
CA ILE A 33 -6.48 -3.55 9.91
C ILE A 33 -5.70 -3.93 11.15
N GLY A 34 -4.53 -3.31 11.37
CA GLY A 34 -3.68 -3.53 12.53
C GLY A 34 -2.25 -3.91 12.13
N PRO A 35 -1.37 -4.16 13.11
CA PRO A 35 0.06 -4.34 12.87
C PRO A 35 0.37 -5.60 12.04
N HIS A 36 1.62 -5.66 11.58
CA HIS A 36 2.30 -6.75 10.86
C HIS A 36 1.61 -8.11 10.93
N ALA A 37 1.53 -8.81 9.79
CA ALA A 37 1.06 -10.19 9.72
C ALA A 37 1.90 -11.12 10.62
N ALA A 38 1.52 -11.23 11.88
CA ALA A 38 1.87 -12.35 12.73
C ALA A 38 1.08 -13.54 12.16
N ASP A 39 1.77 -14.61 11.80
CA ASP A 39 1.15 -15.87 11.38
C ASP A 39 0.24 -15.79 10.14
N GLU A 40 0.64 -15.01 9.12
CA GLU A 40 -0.07 -14.92 7.81
C GLU A 40 -1.54 -14.46 7.90
N GLU A 41 -1.96 -13.96 9.06
CA GLU A 41 -3.34 -13.59 9.36
C GLU A 41 -3.86 -12.44 8.50
N VAL A 42 -2.95 -11.55 8.08
CA VAL A 42 -3.22 -10.42 7.20
C VAL A 42 -2.72 -10.73 5.79
N VAL A 43 -3.66 -10.70 4.84
CA VAL A 43 -3.42 -10.91 3.41
C VAL A 43 -3.57 -9.59 2.67
N ALA A 44 -2.60 -9.28 1.80
CA ALA A 44 -2.65 -8.15 0.88
C ALA A 44 -2.93 -8.63 -0.55
N ILE A 45 -3.96 -8.10 -1.20
CA ILE A 45 -4.21 -8.29 -2.62
C ILE A 45 -3.84 -6.98 -3.33
N VAL A 46 -2.89 -7.06 -4.24
CA VAL A 46 -2.41 -5.90 -5.02
C VAL A 46 -2.85 -6.06 -6.47
N GLU A 47 -3.51 -5.03 -7.02
CA GLU A 47 -4.08 -5.07 -8.37
C GLU A 47 -3.16 -4.46 -9.46
N THR A 48 -1.88 -4.24 -9.12
CA THR A 48 -0.87 -3.52 -9.90
C THR A 48 0.53 -4.04 -9.61
N ASP A 49 1.44 -3.87 -10.57
CA ASP A 49 2.87 -4.15 -10.52
C ASP A 49 3.73 -2.91 -10.17
N MET A 50 3.11 -1.79 -9.80
CA MET A 50 3.83 -0.54 -9.47
C MET A 50 4.76 -0.67 -8.25
N CYS A 51 5.74 0.24 -8.17
CA CYS A 51 6.67 0.43 -7.04
C CYS A 51 6.01 0.53 -5.65
N ALA A 52 4.70 0.83 -5.59
CA ALA A 52 3.94 0.86 -4.36
C ALA A 52 3.90 -0.51 -3.64
N VAL A 53 3.96 -1.61 -4.40
CA VAL A 53 3.91 -2.98 -3.88
C VAL A 53 5.09 -3.27 -2.95
N ASP A 54 6.28 -2.74 -3.27
CA ASP A 54 7.47 -2.93 -2.44
C ASP A 54 7.34 -2.28 -1.06
N ALA A 55 6.68 -1.12 -0.98
CA ALA A 55 6.40 -0.49 0.30
C ALA A 55 5.41 -1.33 1.13
N ILE A 56 4.40 -1.93 0.49
CA ILE A 56 3.45 -2.84 1.16
C ILE A 56 4.23 -4.04 1.70
N HIS A 57 5.09 -4.64 0.89
CA HIS A 57 5.92 -5.77 1.27
C HIS A 57 6.71 -5.48 2.55
N VAL A 58 7.47 -4.38 2.55
CA VAL A 58 8.39 -4.04 3.64
C VAL A 58 7.63 -3.63 4.91
N LEU A 59 6.52 -2.91 4.80
CA LEU A 59 5.86 -2.30 5.95
C LEU A 59 4.76 -3.15 6.58
N THR A 60 4.04 -3.93 5.76
CA THR A 60 2.97 -4.80 6.28
C THR A 60 3.49 -6.20 6.59
N GLY A 61 4.65 -6.58 6.04
CA GLY A 61 5.17 -7.93 6.11
C GLY A 61 4.39 -8.94 5.28
N CYS A 62 3.46 -8.46 4.42
CA CYS A 62 2.79 -9.28 3.42
C CYS A 62 3.74 -9.50 2.25
N THR A 63 4.21 -10.73 2.07
CA THR A 63 5.22 -11.07 1.06
C THR A 63 4.76 -12.24 0.22
N PHE A 64 5.28 -12.34 -1.01
CA PHE A 64 5.05 -13.53 -1.84
C PHE A 64 5.57 -14.80 -1.16
N GLY A 65 6.70 -14.71 -0.45
CA GLY A 65 7.33 -15.86 0.21
C GLY A 65 6.55 -16.42 1.40
N LYS A 66 5.75 -15.57 2.06
CA LYS A 66 4.83 -15.98 3.14
C LYS A 66 3.41 -16.26 2.63
N CYS A 67 3.23 -16.35 1.31
CA CYS A 67 1.92 -16.64 0.69
C CYS A 67 0.76 -15.70 1.11
N ASN A 68 1.05 -14.54 1.70
CA ASN A 68 0.06 -13.58 2.19
C ASN A 68 0.06 -12.26 1.38
N LEU A 69 0.71 -12.27 0.22
CA LEU A 69 0.57 -11.23 -0.81
C LEU A 69 0.13 -11.87 -2.13
N ILE A 70 -1.04 -11.47 -2.60
CA ILE A 70 -1.65 -11.97 -3.83
C ILE A 70 -1.59 -10.85 -4.87
N HIS A 71 -0.80 -11.07 -5.93
CA HIS A 71 -0.78 -10.16 -7.06
C HIS A 71 -1.84 -10.55 -8.09
N ARG A 72 -2.72 -9.61 -8.43
CA ARG A 72 -3.73 -9.73 -9.48
C ARG A 72 -3.57 -8.59 -10.46
N ASP A 73 -2.75 -8.77 -11.48
CA ASP A 73 -2.43 -7.69 -12.41
C ASP A 73 -3.64 -7.27 -13.25
N TYR A 74 -4.36 -6.26 -12.77
CA TYR A 74 -5.49 -5.64 -13.45
C TYR A 74 -5.16 -4.22 -13.94
N GLY A 75 -3.91 -3.77 -13.78
CA GLY A 75 -3.48 -2.40 -14.04
C GLY A 75 -4.19 -1.35 -13.18
N LYS A 76 -4.75 -1.74 -12.03
CA LYS A 76 -5.48 -0.83 -11.13
C LYS A 76 -4.65 -0.55 -9.89
N ASN A 77 -4.54 0.73 -9.55
CA ASN A 77 -3.87 1.16 -8.33
C ASN A 77 -4.76 0.96 -7.09
N ALA A 78 -5.12 -0.30 -6.86
CA ALA A 78 -5.98 -0.76 -5.79
C ALA A 78 -5.26 -1.81 -4.95
N PHE A 79 -5.43 -1.69 -3.63
CA PHE A 79 -4.78 -2.50 -2.62
C PHE A 79 -5.85 -2.93 -1.62
N THR A 80 -6.05 -4.22 -1.49
CA THR A 80 -7.02 -4.79 -0.56
C THR A 80 -6.26 -5.50 0.55
N PHE A 81 -6.64 -5.25 1.80
CA PHE A 81 -6.11 -5.91 2.97
C PHE A 81 -7.25 -6.65 3.64
N PHE A 82 -7.00 -7.89 4.05
CA PHE A 82 -7.97 -8.74 4.73
C PHE A 82 -7.33 -9.41 5.92
N ARG A 83 -8.07 -9.53 7.03
CA ARG A 83 -7.65 -10.23 8.23
C ARG A 83 -8.56 -11.42 8.52
N HIS A 84 -7.97 -12.60 8.65
CA HIS A 84 -8.72 -13.84 8.87
C HIS A 84 -9.38 -13.94 10.25
N SER A 85 -8.78 -13.39 11.31
CA SER A 85 -9.28 -13.58 12.69
C SER A 85 -10.63 -12.93 12.96
N ASP A 86 -10.86 -11.73 12.41
CA ASP A 86 -12.04 -10.91 12.68
C ASP A 86 -12.85 -10.57 11.43
N GLY A 87 -12.41 -11.04 10.26
CA GLY A 87 -13.08 -10.82 8.98
C GLY A 87 -13.01 -9.37 8.49
N ARG A 88 -12.17 -8.51 9.09
CA ARG A 88 -12.03 -7.12 8.63
C ARG A 88 -11.34 -7.05 7.29
N ALA A 89 -11.88 -6.19 6.43
CA ALA A 89 -11.33 -5.93 5.11
C ALA A 89 -11.27 -4.42 4.86
N LEU A 90 -10.20 -4.00 4.20
CA LEU A 90 -10.03 -2.63 3.75
C LEU A 90 -9.57 -2.64 2.30
N ARG A 91 -10.23 -1.85 1.45
CA ARG A 91 -9.79 -1.63 0.07
C ARG A 91 -9.44 -0.17 -0.13
N ILE A 92 -8.19 0.08 -0.51
CA ILE A 92 -7.65 1.40 -0.78
C ILE A 92 -7.44 1.52 -2.29
N ILE A 93 -8.05 2.54 -2.90
CA ILE A 93 -7.88 2.84 -4.32
C ILE A 93 -7.28 4.22 -4.42
N THR A 94 -6.18 4.35 -5.16
CA THR A 94 -5.60 5.67 -5.40
C THR A 94 -6.47 6.43 -6.40
N ARG A 95 -6.68 7.72 -6.13
CA ARG A 95 -7.45 8.56 -7.05
C ARG A 95 -6.67 8.71 -8.35
N PRO A 96 -7.31 8.59 -9.53
CA PRO A 96 -6.65 8.83 -10.81
C PRO A 96 -6.02 10.22 -10.91
N THR A 97 -6.53 11.19 -10.15
CA THR A 97 -6.00 12.55 -10.08
C THR A 97 -4.77 12.70 -9.18
N ALA A 98 -4.49 11.74 -8.28
CA ALA A 98 -3.35 11.81 -7.36
C ALA A 98 -2.01 11.48 -8.03
N CYS A 99 -2.02 10.63 -9.07
CA CYS A 99 -0.86 10.33 -9.92
C CYS A 99 -0.80 11.24 -11.16
N ARG A 100 -1.83 12.08 -11.37
CA ARG A 100 -1.78 13.08 -12.44
C ARG A 100 -0.79 14.14 -11.98
N LEU A 101 0.39 14.19 -12.61
CA LEU A 101 1.27 15.34 -12.53
C LEU A 101 0.43 16.54 -12.97
N THR A 102 -0.12 17.29 -12.00
CA THR A 102 -0.86 18.51 -12.30
C THR A 102 0.16 19.46 -12.89
N ALA A 103 0.09 19.67 -14.20
CA ALA A 103 0.50 20.96 -14.72
C ALA A 103 -0.38 22.01 -14.01
N LYS A 104 0.20 22.66 -13.00
CA LYS A 104 -0.28 23.83 -12.24
C LYS A 104 -1.31 23.59 -11.11
N ASN A 105 -0.88 24.03 -9.92
CA ASN A 105 -1.62 24.71 -8.84
C ASN A 105 -3.06 24.26 -8.53
N GLY A 106 -3.25 23.41 -7.51
CA GLY A 106 -4.55 23.20 -6.88
C GLY A 106 -4.44 22.28 -5.65
N LYS A 107 -4.84 22.76 -4.47
CA LYS A 107 -4.72 22.07 -3.17
C LYS A 107 -5.41 20.69 -3.18
N PRO A 108 -4.81 19.62 -2.63
CA PRO A 108 -5.44 18.30 -2.59
C PRO A 108 -6.41 18.18 -1.40
N SER A 109 -7.70 18.09 -1.68
CA SER A 109 -8.74 17.73 -0.71
C SER A 109 -8.94 16.21 -0.68
N LEU A 110 -8.53 15.58 0.43
CA LEU A 110 -8.83 14.18 0.75
C LEU A 110 -10.32 14.08 1.14
N GLN A 111 -11.15 13.39 0.36
CA GLN A 111 -12.47 12.97 0.83
C GLN A 111 -12.40 11.48 1.23
N LYS A 112 -12.89 11.19 2.44
CA LYS A 112 -13.18 9.85 2.91
C LYS A 112 -14.51 9.41 2.28
N SER A 113 -14.55 8.24 1.65
CA SER A 113 -15.80 7.63 1.22
C SER A 113 -16.37 6.81 2.37
N ALA A 114 -17.67 7.02 2.62
CA ALA A 114 -18.51 6.30 3.58
C ALA A 114 -18.76 4.85 3.15
#